data_AF-R1DZR2-F1
#
_entry.id   AF-R1DZR2-F1
#
_cell.length_a   1.000
_cell.length_b   1.000
_cell.length_c   1.000
_cell.angle_alpha   90.00
_cell.angle_beta   90.00
_cell.angle_gamma   90.00
#
_symmetry.space_group_name_H-M   'P 1'
#
loop_
_entity.id
_entity.type
_entity.pdbx_description
1 polymer ?
#
loop_
_entity_poly.entity_id
_entity_poly.type
_entity_poly.pdbx_seq_one_letter_code
_entity_poly.pdbx_strand_id
1 'polypeptide(L)'
;QLGPTVRSTYCREHGLATSMLERLMKLPLYAPPGDGASPPPPSSGPPCVTKLVRNYRSHAALLSLPSRLYYGDAAAGGASCRSAPTPRRFPLLFYGVSSAHTHEVDSPSFFNPVEAEKVAELIERLLAASKADGTGITTNDVAVVTPYRKQVVKVRQLLRSLGLGAVRVGSVDDYQGQEETIIIISTVLASYGDRSSLGRLASPHSLMSSPQRFNVAITRARALLVVGDPNALIDDPSWRELLRYAVENDSYRGCPHPLMMEGTEDEARLRTRWRSSPTTWRTRCWAAATRSPCSPPSRARRRTTARTMSRTTSPGASCCDPR
;
A
#
# COMPACT_ATOMS: atom_id res chain seq x y z
N GLN A 1 1.81 13.46 12.02
CA GLN A 1 0.58 12.72 12.40
C GLN A 1 -0.57 13.71 12.49
N LEU A 2 -1.81 13.25 12.71
CA LEU A 2 -2.98 14.12 12.77
C LEU A 2 -2.92 15.05 13.98
N GLY A 3 -3.18 16.33 13.73
CA GLY A 3 -3.44 17.32 14.78
C GLY A 3 -4.88 17.24 15.32
N PRO A 4 -5.21 18.06 16.33
CA PRO A 4 -6.56 18.11 16.89
C PRO A 4 -7.59 18.64 15.88
N THR A 5 -8.77 18.03 15.87
CA THR A 5 -9.90 18.47 15.02
C THR A 5 -10.61 19.65 15.68
N VAL A 6 -10.42 20.86 15.15
CA VAL A 6 -11.11 22.07 15.62
C VAL A 6 -12.15 22.48 14.58
N ARG A 7 -13.43 22.47 14.95
CA ARG A 7 -14.53 22.84 14.03
C ARG A 7 -14.66 24.35 13.82
N SER A 8 -14.55 25.12 14.91
CA SER A 8 -14.63 26.58 14.88
C SER A 8 -13.41 27.18 14.17
N THR A 9 -13.65 28.00 13.14
CA THR A 9 -12.61 28.75 12.43
C THR A 9 -11.92 29.74 13.37
N TYR A 10 -12.72 30.47 14.15
CA TYR A 10 -12.22 31.41 15.15
C TYR A 10 -11.23 30.76 16.12
N CYS A 11 -11.59 29.61 16.72
CA CYS A 11 -10.69 28.93 17.65
C CYS A 11 -9.42 28.39 16.97
N ARG A 12 -9.52 28.00 15.68
CA ARG A 12 -8.37 27.53 14.90
C ARG A 12 -7.37 28.66 14.66
N GLU A 13 -7.86 29.83 14.29
CA GLU A 13 -7.05 31.05 14.09
C GLU A 13 -6.38 31.50 15.39
N HIS A 14 -7.03 31.29 16.53
CA HIS A 14 -6.49 31.59 17.86
C HIS A 14 -5.65 30.44 18.46
N GLY A 15 -5.17 29.52 17.62
CA GLY A 15 -4.14 28.54 18.00
C GLY A 15 -4.64 27.31 18.74
N LEU A 16 -5.96 27.06 18.85
CA LEU A 16 -6.49 25.84 19.47
C LEU A 16 -6.17 24.58 18.66
N ALA A 17 -5.86 24.74 17.36
CA ALA A 17 -5.43 23.64 16.50
C ALA A 17 -3.97 23.20 16.72
N THR A 18 -3.18 23.99 17.45
CA THR A 18 -1.80 23.64 17.80
C THR A 18 -1.82 22.75 19.05
N SER A 19 -1.24 21.56 18.96
CA SER A 19 -1.14 20.67 20.12
C SER A 19 -0.15 21.21 21.16
N MET A 20 -0.28 20.80 22.42
CA MET A 20 0.71 21.14 23.46
C MET A 20 2.13 20.73 23.05
N LEU A 21 2.28 19.51 22.50
CA LEU A 21 3.57 19.01 22.03
C LEU A 21 4.15 19.89 20.92
N GLU A 22 3.34 20.29 19.94
CA GLU A 22 3.79 21.19 18.87
C GLU A 22 4.23 22.56 19.41
N ARG A 23 3.54 23.10 20.43
CA ARG A 23 3.98 24.35 21.10
C ARG A 23 5.32 24.16 21.80
N LEU A 24 5.51 23.04 22.50
CA LEU A 24 6.78 22.73 23.17
C LEU A 24 7.92 22.57 22.18
N MET A 25 7.70 21.88 21.05
CA MET A 25 8.69 21.68 20.01
C MET A 25 9.15 22.98 19.33
N LYS A 26 8.39 24.08 19.44
CA LYS A 26 8.79 25.41 18.95
C LYS A 26 9.73 26.15 19.90
N LEU A 27 9.87 25.69 21.16
CA LEU A 27 10.78 26.29 22.12
C LEU A 27 12.22 25.90 21.78
N PRO A 28 13.22 26.80 21.94
CA PRO A 28 14.62 26.51 21.62
C PRO A 28 15.19 25.26 22.30
N LEU A 29 14.69 24.92 23.49
CA LEU A 29 15.08 23.74 24.26
C LEU A 29 14.79 22.41 23.53
N TYR A 30 13.76 22.39 22.68
CA TYR A 30 13.30 21.19 21.95
C TYR A 30 13.59 21.29 20.45
N ALA A 31 14.27 22.35 19.99
CA ALA A 31 14.68 22.47 18.61
C ALA A 31 15.63 21.32 18.25
N PRO A 32 15.52 20.73 17.04
CA PRO A 32 16.51 19.76 16.59
C PRO A 32 17.89 20.43 16.61
N PRO A 33 18.97 19.72 16.99
CA PRO A 33 20.32 20.23 16.80
C PRO A 33 20.46 20.55 15.31
N GLY A 34 20.76 21.82 14.99
CA GLY A 34 20.70 22.31 13.61
C GLY A 34 21.51 21.43 12.66
N ASP A 35 21.03 21.28 11.42
CA ASP A 35 21.72 20.56 10.36
C ASP A 35 23.06 21.26 10.06
N GLY A 36 24.11 20.87 10.79
CA GLY A 36 25.45 21.50 10.75
C GLY A 36 26.02 21.91 12.10
N ALA A 37 25.23 21.87 13.18
CA ALA A 37 25.75 22.04 14.54
C ALA A 37 26.39 20.73 15.00
N SER A 38 27.65 20.77 15.42
CA SER A 38 28.32 19.67 16.11
C SER A 38 27.42 19.16 17.25
N PRO A 39 27.42 17.83 17.54
CA PRO A 39 26.67 17.31 18.67
C PRO A 39 26.99 18.15 19.90
N PRO A 40 25.97 18.59 20.66
CA PRO A 40 26.22 19.47 21.78
C PRO A 40 27.17 18.76 22.76
N PRO A 41 28.09 19.50 23.39
CA PRO A 41 29.11 18.92 24.25
C PRO A 41 28.47 18.00 25.30
N PRO A 42 29.16 16.95 25.78
CA PRO A 42 28.61 15.99 26.74
C PRO A 42 28.14 16.59 28.08
N SER A 43 28.33 17.90 28.28
CA SER A 43 27.81 18.71 29.39
C SER A 43 26.35 19.16 29.20
N SER A 44 25.79 19.13 27.98
CA SER A 44 24.36 19.27 27.77
C SER A 44 23.71 17.92 28.05
N GLY A 45 22.75 17.85 28.97
CA GLY A 45 22.07 16.60 29.34
C GLY A 45 21.45 15.83 28.16
N PRO A 46 20.79 14.69 28.43
CA PRO A 46 20.21 13.85 27.38
C PRO A 46 19.29 14.68 26.46
N PRO A 47 19.26 14.38 25.14
CA PRO A 47 18.46 15.15 24.20
C PRO A 47 17.00 15.20 24.65
N CYS A 48 16.44 16.42 24.74
CA CYS A 48 15.07 16.63 25.20
C CYS A 48 14.02 15.99 24.27
N VAL A 49 14.41 15.62 23.05
CA VAL A 49 13.57 14.94 22.06
C VAL A 49 14.25 13.67 21.58
N THR A 50 13.59 12.53 21.76
CA THR A 50 14.04 11.23 21.20
C THR A 50 13.14 10.85 20.02
N LYS A 51 13.68 10.88 18.79
CA LYS A 51 12.95 10.47 17.58
C LYS A 51 13.05 8.95 17.41
N LEU A 52 11.91 8.27 17.29
CA LEU A 52 11.87 6.86 16.91
C LEU A 52 11.93 6.74 15.39
N VAL A 53 13.01 6.15 14.89
CA VAL A 53 13.36 6.19 13.46
C VAL A 53 13.09 4.86 12.74
N ARG A 54 13.09 3.74 13.48
CA ARG A 54 12.90 2.40 12.91
C ARG A 54 11.42 2.04 12.85
N ASN A 55 10.92 1.80 11.64
CA ASN A 55 9.57 1.31 11.43
C ASN A 55 9.57 -0.22 11.23
N TYR A 56 8.81 -0.95 12.04
CA TYR A 56 8.74 -2.41 12.02
C TYR A 56 7.44 -2.95 11.37
N ARG A 57 6.65 -2.07 10.75
CA ARG A 57 5.33 -2.41 10.21
C ARG A 57 5.36 -2.53 8.71
N SER A 58 5.58 -1.41 8.05
CA SER A 58 5.35 -1.28 6.61
C SER A 58 6.52 -1.85 5.83
N HIS A 59 6.23 -2.30 4.62
CA HIS A 59 7.27 -2.71 3.69
C HIS A 59 8.20 -1.52 3.40
N ALA A 60 9.51 -1.75 3.27
CA ALA A 60 10.49 -0.70 3.04
C ALA A 60 10.14 0.20 1.83
N ALA A 61 9.61 -0.42 0.77
CA ALA A 61 9.14 0.28 -0.42
C ALA A 61 7.92 1.20 -0.18
N LEU A 62 7.07 0.98 0.84
CA LEU A 62 6.01 1.93 1.19
C LEU A 62 6.53 3.06 2.08
N LEU A 63 7.61 2.83 2.82
CA LEU A 63 8.19 3.81 3.75
C LEU A 63 9.10 4.81 3.06
N SER A 64 9.73 4.44 1.94
CA SER A 64 10.66 5.30 1.19
C SER A 64 10.04 6.64 0.83
N LEU A 65 8.78 6.66 0.40
CA LEU A 65 8.08 7.86 -0.03
C LEU A 65 7.71 8.78 1.16
N PRO A 66 6.98 8.33 2.20
CA PRO A 66 6.71 9.16 3.38
C PRO A 66 7.98 9.60 4.11
N SER A 67 9.04 8.78 4.13
CA SER A 67 10.33 9.14 4.73
C SER A 67 10.93 10.37 4.07
N ARG A 68 10.95 10.39 2.73
CA ARG A 68 11.44 11.53 1.94
C ARG A 68 10.58 12.76 2.09
N LEU A 69 9.25 12.59 2.02
CA LEU A 69 8.30 13.71 2.04
C LEU A 69 8.16 14.37 3.42
N TYR A 70 8.24 13.60 4.51
CA TYR A 70 7.87 14.10 5.85
C TYR A 70 8.94 13.95 6.92
N TYR A 71 9.97 13.14 6.69
CA TYR A 71 10.93 12.78 7.74
C TYR A 71 12.39 13.06 7.37
N GLY A 72 12.65 13.68 6.21
CA GLY A 72 14.01 14.01 5.75
C GLY A 72 14.87 12.77 5.54
N ASP A 73 14.28 11.71 4.96
CA ASP A 73 14.90 10.39 4.75
C ASP A 73 15.36 9.65 6.02
N ALA A 74 15.03 10.17 7.21
CA ALA A 74 15.43 9.53 8.45
C ALA A 74 14.73 8.18 8.67
N ALA A 75 13.45 8.05 8.32
CA ALA A 75 12.67 6.85 8.65
C ALA A 75 13.11 5.64 7.81
N ALA A 76 13.76 4.67 8.47
CA ALA A 76 14.26 3.45 7.85
C ALA A 76 13.38 2.24 8.23
N GLY A 77 13.14 1.36 7.25
CA GLY A 77 12.51 0.07 7.50
C GLY A 77 13.41 -0.83 8.37
N GLY A 78 12.87 -1.36 9.46
CA GLY A 78 13.58 -2.35 10.28
C GLY A 78 13.72 -3.68 9.55
N ALA A 79 14.83 -4.39 9.79
CA ALA A 79 15.18 -5.67 9.14
C ALA A 79 14.14 -6.81 9.31
N SER A 80 13.10 -6.62 10.12
CA SER A 80 12.10 -7.64 10.45
C SER A 80 10.82 -7.59 9.59
N CYS A 81 10.69 -6.66 8.65
CA CYS A 81 9.53 -6.60 7.75
C CYS A 81 9.61 -7.71 6.69
N ARG A 82 9.44 -8.97 7.11
CA ARG A 82 9.31 -10.13 6.22
C ARG A 82 8.14 -9.86 5.27
N SER A 83 8.47 -9.85 3.98
CA SER A 83 7.61 -9.60 2.83
C SER A 83 6.17 -10.10 3.04
N ALA A 84 5.21 -9.17 3.13
CA ALA A 84 3.81 -9.52 2.95
C ALA A 84 3.66 -10.17 1.55
N PRO A 85 2.90 -11.26 1.42
CA PRO A 85 2.75 -11.96 0.15
C PRO A 85 1.78 -11.18 -0.73
N THR A 86 2.27 -10.13 -1.39
CA THR A 86 1.55 -9.50 -2.51
C THR A 86 1.91 -10.22 -3.80
N PRO A 87 0.95 -10.48 -4.70
CA PRO A 87 1.20 -11.16 -5.98
C PRO A 87 2.02 -10.34 -6.99
N ARG A 88 2.64 -9.24 -6.55
CA ARG A 88 3.64 -8.44 -7.27
C ARG A 88 4.73 -8.04 -6.29
N ARG A 89 5.98 -8.02 -6.76
CA ARG A 89 7.20 -7.66 -5.98
C ARG A 89 7.15 -6.28 -5.32
N PHE A 90 6.15 -5.46 -5.61
CA PHE A 90 5.99 -4.11 -5.11
C PHE A 90 4.66 -3.96 -4.33
N PRO A 91 4.70 -3.48 -3.07
CA PRO A 91 3.55 -3.48 -2.15
C PRO A 91 2.57 -2.31 -2.37
N LEU A 92 2.62 -1.63 -3.52
CA LEU A 92 1.74 -0.51 -3.87
C LEU A 92 1.07 -0.81 -5.22
N LEU A 93 -0.23 -0.61 -5.34
CA LEU A 93 -0.95 -0.61 -6.61
C LEU A 93 -1.82 0.64 -6.69
N PHE A 94 -1.63 1.45 -7.72
CA PHE A 94 -2.53 2.55 -8.04
C PHE A 94 -3.42 2.15 -9.21
N TYR A 95 -4.73 2.25 -9.04
CA TYR A 95 -5.73 1.98 -10.07
C TYR A 95 -6.48 3.27 -10.41
N GLY A 96 -6.14 3.86 -11.56
CA GLY A 96 -6.76 5.06 -12.10
C GLY A 96 -8.20 4.80 -12.56
N VAL A 97 -9.14 5.58 -12.03
CA VAL A 97 -10.57 5.56 -12.41
C VAL A 97 -10.98 6.97 -12.82
N SER A 98 -11.35 7.15 -14.09
CA SER A 98 -11.90 8.42 -14.60
C SER A 98 -13.43 8.34 -14.61
N SER A 99 -14.05 8.59 -13.47
CA SER A 99 -15.52 8.63 -13.32
C SER A 99 -15.93 9.83 -12.49
N ALA A 100 -17.10 10.41 -12.77
CA ALA A 100 -17.63 11.52 -11.98
C ALA A 100 -18.08 11.06 -10.59
N HIS A 101 -17.87 11.91 -9.59
CA HIS A 101 -18.45 11.74 -8.26
C HIS A 101 -19.85 12.33 -8.21
N THR A 102 -20.71 11.77 -7.37
CA THR A 102 -22.09 12.21 -7.19
C THR A 102 -22.40 12.42 -5.71
N HIS A 103 -23.53 13.06 -5.43
CA HIS A 103 -24.08 13.18 -4.08
C HIS A 103 -25.58 12.88 -4.14
N GLU A 104 -26.16 12.52 -3.00
CA GLU A 104 -27.61 12.35 -2.88
C GLU A 104 -28.24 13.66 -2.40
N VAL A 105 -29.49 13.92 -2.78
CA VAL A 105 -30.23 15.14 -2.38
C VAL A 105 -30.27 15.28 -0.85
N ASP A 106 -30.37 14.17 -0.14
CA ASP A 106 -30.50 14.13 1.32
C ASP A 106 -29.16 14.17 2.08
N SER A 107 -28.02 14.26 1.37
CA SER A 107 -26.70 14.19 2.00
C SER A 107 -25.66 15.07 1.30
N PRO A 108 -25.00 15.99 2.01
CA PRO A 108 -23.94 16.82 1.43
C PRO A 108 -22.63 16.04 1.17
N SER A 109 -22.54 14.77 1.58
CA SER A 109 -21.36 13.92 1.34
C SER A 109 -21.38 13.28 -0.05
N PHE A 110 -20.24 13.33 -0.72
CA PHE A 110 -20.02 12.72 -2.02
C PHE A 110 -19.72 11.20 -1.95
N PHE A 111 -19.96 10.52 -3.06
CA PHE A 111 -19.57 9.14 -3.29
C PHE A 111 -19.28 8.93 -4.79
N ASN A 112 -18.53 7.89 -5.13
CA ASN A 112 -18.22 7.52 -6.50
C ASN A 112 -18.56 6.03 -6.69
N PRO A 113 -19.63 5.71 -7.43
CA PRO A 113 -20.11 4.34 -7.57
C PRO A 113 -19.10 3.46 -8.31
N VAL A 114 -18.46 3.98 -9.36
CA VAL A 114 -17.50 3.24 -10.17
C VAL A 114 -16.24 2.91 -9.35
N GLU A 115 -15.77 3.83 -8.52
CA GLU A 115 -14.69 3.52 -7.57
C GLU A 115 -15.11 2.48 -6.55
N ALA A 116 -16.33 2.56 -6.01
CA ALA A 116 -16.83 1.61 -5.01
C ALA A 116 -16.90 0.18 -5.58
N GLU A 117 -17.41 0.04 -6.80
CA GLU A 117 -17.40 -1.23 -7.55
C GLU A 117 -15.99 -1.76 -7.77
N LYS A 118 -15.08 -0.88 -8.19
CA LYS A 118 -13.68 -1.27 -8.40
C LYS A 118 -13.00 -1.74 -7.12
N VAL A 119 -13.27 -1.09 -5.99
CA VAL A 119 -12.75 -1.50 -4.68
C VAL A 119 -13.24 -2.90 -4.33
N ALA A 120 -14.53 -3.19 -4.51
CA ALA A 120 -15.08 -4.52 -4.24
C ALA A 120 -14.47 -5.59 -5.14
N GLU A 121 -14.35 -5.32 -6.45
CA GLU A 121 -13.70 -6.21 -7.43
C GLU A 121 -12.25 -6.51 -7.05
N LEU A 122 -11.50 -5.50 -6.58
CA LEU A 122 -10.11 -5.68 -6.15
C LEU A 122 -10.01 -6.56 -4.90
N ILE A 123 -10.92 -6.41 -3.94
CA ILE A 123 -10.96 -7.24 -2.74
C ILE A 123 -11.27 -8.70 -3.10
N GLU A 124 -12.28 -8.94 -3.95
CA GLU A 124 -12.62 -10.29 -4.40
C GLU A 124 -11.44 -10.97 -5.09
N ARG A 125 -10.77 -10.26 -6.00
CA ARG A 125 -9.58 -10.78 -6.69
C ARG A 125 -8.44 -11.07 -5.75
N LEU A 126 -8.23 -10.20 -4.76
CA LEU A 126 -7.18 -10.36 -3.76
C LEU A 126 -7.42 -11.61 -2.92
N LEU A 127 -8.65 -11.82 -2.45
CA LEU A 127 -9.04 -13.00 -1.67
C LEU A 127 -9.01 -14.27 -2.52
N ALA A 128 -9.41 -14.21 -3.79
CA ALA A 128 -9.34 -15.34 -4.71
C ALA A 128 -7.88 -15.73 -5.02
N ALA A 129 -7.01 -14.75 -5.28
CA ALA A 129 -5.58 -14.99 -5.48
C ALA A 129 -4.92 -15.57 -4.23
N SER A 130 -5.28 -15.05 -3.04
CA SER A 130 -4.81 -15.58 -1.76
C SER A 130 -5.13 -17.07 -1.57
N LYS A 131 -6.35 -17.48 -1.93
CA LYS A 131 -6.76 -18.90 -1.89
C LYS A 131 -5.96 -19.76 -2.86
N ALA A 132 -5.67 -19.25 -4.06
CA ALA A 132 -4.91 -19.98 -5.07
C ALA A 132 -3.42 -20.12 -4.71
N ASP A 133 -2.81 -19.06 -4.17
CA ASP A 133 -1.38 -19.01 -3.86
C ASP A 133 -1.08 -19.52 -2.43
N GLY A 134 -2.10 -19.83 -1.63
CA GLY A 134 -1.97 -20.35 -0.27
C GLY A 134 -1.46 -19.33 0.75
N THR A 135 -1.59 -18.03 0.46
CA THR A 135 -1.04 -16.95 1.31
C THR A 135 -1.86 -16.69 2.57
N GLY A 136 -3.12 -17.17 2.60
CA GLY A 136 -3.95 -17.16 3.80
C GLY A 136 -4.55 -15.80 4.16
N ILE A 137 -4.51 -14.81 3.26
CA ILE A 137 -5.15 -13.51 3.46
C ILE A 137 -6.67 -13.70 3.55
N THR A 138 -7.25 -13.14 4.61
CA THR A 138 -8.69 -13.17 4.91
C THR A 138 -9.31 -11.78 4.81
N THR A 139 -10.64 -11.69 4.95
CA THR A 139 -11.35 -10.40 5.01
C THR A 139 -10.93 -9.51 6.18
N ASN A 140 -10.42 -10.12 7.27
CA ASN A 140 -9.98 -9.38 8.47
C ASN A 140 -8.62 -8.71 8.29
N ASP A 141 -7.87 -9.08 7.25
CA ASP A 141 -6.57 -8.49 6.93
C ASP A 141 -6.68 -7.27 6.02
N VAL A 142 -7.90 -6.93 5.59
CA VAL A 142 -8.18 -5.90 4.59
C VAL A 142 -9.04 -4.80 5.21
N ALA A 143 -8.58 -3.56 5.04
CA ALA A 143 -9.33 -2.35 5.34
C ALA A 143 -9.53 -1.50 4.10
N VAL A 144 -10.71 -0.87 4.00
CA VAL A 144 -10.98 0.22 3.06
C VAL A 144 -11.04 1.54 3.82
N VAL A 145 -10.29 2.53 3.32
CA VAL A 145 -10.22 3.89 3.85
C VAL A 145 -10.72 4.86 2.80
N THR A 146 -11.65 5.75 3.17
CA THR A 146 -12.15 6.78 2.26
C THR A 146 -12.52 8.07 3.02
N PRO A 147 -12.26 9.26 2.47
CA PRO A 147 -12.52 10.51 3.18
C PRO A 147 -14.01 10.85 3.33
N TYR A 148 -14.90 10.20 2.56
CA TYR A 148 -16.32 10.55 2.53
C TYR A 148 -17.21 9.51 3.22
N ARG A 149 -18.02 9.98 4.17
CA ARG A 149 -18.95 9.12 4.91
C ARG A 149 -19.95 8.40 4.00
N LYS A 150 -20.41 9.04 2.93
CA LYS A 150 -21.32 8.39 1.98
C LYS A 150 -20.65 7.27 1.20
N GLN A 151 -19.39 7.45 0.80
CA GLN A 151 -18.58 6.37 0.20
C GLN A 151 -18.42 5.19 1.17
N VAL A 152 -18.17 5.44 2.47
CA VAL A 152 -18.12 4.37 3.48
C VAL A 152 -19.41 3.55 3.48
N VAL A 153 -20.57 4.21 3.47
CA VAL A 153 -21.87 3.53 3.47
C VAL A 153 -22.05 2.69 2.20
N LYS A 154 -21.77 3.25 1.02
CA LYS A 154 -21.94 2.56 -0.27
C LYS A 154 -21.01 1.35 -0.40
N VAL A 155 -19.74 1.49 -0.04
CA VAL A 155 -18.78 0.38 -0.07
C VAL A 155 -19.20 -0.71 0.92
N ARG A 156 -19.62 -0.36 2.14
CA ARG A 156 -20.12 -1.37 3.12
C ARG A 156 -21.33 -2.13 2.59
N GLN A 157 -22.28 -1.44 1.96
CA GLN A 157 -23.46 -2.07 1.37
C GLN A 157 -23.07 -3.06 0.27
N LEU A 158 -22.19 -2.63 -0.64
CA LEU A 158 -21.70 -3.47 -1.74
C LEU A 158 -20.95 -4.70 -1.23
N LEU A 159 -20.03 -4.53 -0.28
CA LEU A 159 -19.28 -5.65 0.30
C LEU A 159 -20.19 -6.65 1.03
N ARG A 160 -21.23 -6.18 1.73
CA ARG A 160 -22.22 -7.07 2.36
C ARG A 160 -23.01 -7.88 1.33
N SER A 161 -23.41 -7.27 0.21
CA SER A 161 -24.10 -8.00 -0.87
C SER A 161 -23.24 -9.10 -1.51
N LEU A 162 -21.91 -8.96 -1.43
CA LEU A 162 -20.95 -9.95 -1.94
C LEU A 162 -20.50 -10.96 -0.86
N GLY A 163 -21.08 -10.93 0.34
CA GLY A 163 -20.66 -11.80 1.46
C GLY A 163 -19.33 -11.41 2.10
N LEU A 164 -18.80 -10.22 1.79
CA LEU A 164 -17.53 -9.67 2.29
C LEU A 164 -17.73 -8.65 3.42
N GLY A 165 -18.85 -8.74 4.15
CA GLY A 165 -19.23 -7.76 5.17
C GLY A 165 -18.28 -7.64 6.38
N ALA A 166 -17.34 -8.58 6.53
CA ALA A 166 -16.32 -8.57 7.57
C ALA A 166 -15.16 -7.59 7.28
N VAL A 167 -14.98 -7.15 6.02
CA VAL A 167 -13.97 -6.17 5.66
C VAL A 167 -14.24 -4.85 6.37
N ARG A 168 -13.22 -4.30 7.04
CA ARG A 168 -13.36 -3.02 7.72
C ARG A 168 -13.42 -1.89 6.70
N VAL A 169 -14.36 -0.97 6.86
CA VAL A 169 -14.51 0.21 5.98
C VAL A 169 -14.70 1.42 6.87
N GLY A 170 -13.95 2.50 6.67
CA GLY A 170 -14.03 3.69 7.52
C GLY A 170 -13.30 4.89 6.92
N SER A 171 -13.34 6.01 7.65
CA SER A 171 -12.60 7.22 7.31
C SER A 171 -11.19 7.19 7.87
N VAL A 172 -10.30 8.03 7.34
CA VAL A 172 -8.90 8.12 7.82
C VAL A 172 -8.85 8.41 9.32
N ASP A 173 -9.79 9.21 9.82
CA ASP A 173 -9.91 9.57 11.23
C ASP A 173 -10.29 8.33 12.09
N ASP A 174 -11.11 7.41 11.55
CA ASP A 174 -11.48 6.15 12.23
C ASP A 174 -10.30 5.16 12.32
N TYR A 175 -9.30 5.29 11.45
CA TYR A 175 -8.12 4.42 11.39
C TYR A 175 -6.91 4.97 12.14
N GLN A 176 -7.05 6.05 12.93
CA GLN A 176 -5.96 6.53 13.75
C GLN A 176 -5.62 5.51 14.85
N GLY A 177 -4.39 4.97 14.82
CA GLY A 177 -3.91 3.96 15.77
C GLY A 177 -4.35 2.53 15.44
N GLN A 178 -5.08 2.34 14.35
CA GLN A 178 -5.43 1.01 13.82
C GLN A 178 -4.46 0.64 12.70
N GLU A 179 -4.08 -0.63 12.66
CA GLU A 179 -3.14 -1.17 11.70
C GLU A 179 -3.86 -2.15 10.79
N GLU A 180 -3.49 -2.23 9.52
CA GLU A 180 -3.87 -3.38 8.70
C GLU A 180 -2.77 -3.93 7.81
N THR A 181 -2.89 -5.23 7.50
CA THR A 181 -2.04 -5.87 6.52
C THR A 181 -2.22 -5.20 5.15
N ILE A 182 -3.47 -5.00 4.73
CA ILE A 182 -3.80 -4.44 3.41
C ILE A 182 -4.77 -3.28 3.58
N ILE A 183 -4.37 -2.11 3.07
CA ILE A 183 -5.23 -0.93 3.04
C ILE A 183 -5.57 -0.60 1.60
N ILE A 184 -6.86 -0.39 1.33
CA ILE A 184 -7.38 0.11 0.06
C ILE A 184 -7.91 1.51 0.28
N ILE A 185 -7.36 2.50 -0.41
CA ILE A 185 -7.82 3.89 -0.35
C ILE A 185 -8.72 4.17 -1.55
N SER A 186 -9.96 4.64 -1.31
CA SER A 186 -10.83 5.22 -2.35
C SER A 186 -10.88 6.73 -2.18
N THR A 187 -10.41 7.46 -3.18
CA THR A 187 -10.28 8.92 -3.12
C THR A 187 -11.59 9.65 -3.43
N VAL A 188 -12.50 9.00 -4.17
CA VAL A 188 -13.82 9.46 -4.59
C VAL A 188 -13.79 10.60 -5.60
N LEU A 189 -12.87 11.54 -5.44
CA LEU A 189 -12.81 12.75 -6.25
C LEU A 189 -12.45 12.48 -7.70
N ALA A 190 -13.09 13.27 -8.56
CA ALA A 190 -12.95 13.22 -10.00
C ALA A 190 -12.58 14.60 -10.52
N SER A 191 -11.72 14.63 -11.55
CA SER A 191 -11.33 15.86 -12.24
C SER A 191 -12.45 16.39 -13.14
N TYR A 192 -13.37 15.51 -13.55
CA TYR A 192 -14.54 15.85 -14.36
C TYR A 192 -15.75 16.06 -13.45
N GLY A 193 -16.24 17.30 -13.36
CA GLY A 193 -17.32 17.71 -12.47
C GLY A 193 -17.26 19.21 -12.14
N ASP A 194 -18.19 19.69 -11.32
CA ASP A 194 -18.24 21.10 -10.91
C ASP A 194 -16.94 21.50 -10.18
N ARG A 195 -16.07 22.27 -10.83
CA ARG A 195 -14.81 22.76 -10.22
C ARG A 195 -15.07 23.63 -8.97
N SER A 196 -16.28 24.17 -8.80
CA SER A 196 -16.71 24.86 -7.57
C SER A 196 -16.84 23.90 -6.38
N SER A 197 -17.19 22.63 -6.64
CA SER A 197 -17.18 21.58 -5.63
C SER A 197 -15.75 21.23 -5.22
N LEU A 198 -14.80 21.19 -6.16
CA LEU A 198 -13.36 21.02 -5.88
C LEU A 198 -12.81 22.08 -4.90
N GLY A 199 -13.26 23.33 -5.00
CA GLY A 199 -12.91 24.41 -4.06
C GLY A 199 -13.47 24.24 -2.63
N ARG A 200 -14.65 23.63 -2.46
CA ARG A 200 -15.18 23.22 -1.14
C ARG A 200 -14.52 21.94 -0.62
N LEU A 201 -14.06 21.08 -1.53
CA LEU A 201 -13.40 19.78 -1.30
C LEU A 201 -11.90 19.89 -1.02
N ALA A 202 -11.29 21.04 -1.35
CA ALA A 202 -10.02 21.55 -0.84
C ALA A 202 -10.15 22.14 0.59
N SER A 203 -11.17 21.71 1.36
CA SER A 203 -11.19 21.99 2.78
C SER A 203 -9.89 21.45 3.40
N PRO A 204 -9.23 22.19 4.31
CA PRO A 204 -7.95 21.80 4.92
C PRO A 204 -7.98 20.48 5.71
N HIS A 205 -9.15 19.84 5.78
CA HIS A 205 -9.40 18.55 6.42
C HIS A 205 -9.64 17.40 5.41
N SER A 206 -9.58 17.63 4.09
CA SER A 206 -9.67 16.52 3.14
C SER A 206 -8.39 15.68 3.19
N LEU A 207 -8.51 14.35 3.06
CA LEU A 207 -7.36 13.45 2.87
C LEU A 207 -6.49 13.91 1.69
N MET A 208 -7.08 14.61 0.74
CA MET A 208 -6.42 15.11 -0.46
C MET A 208 -5.60 16.38 -0.26
N SER A 209 -5.77 17.08 0.87
CA SER A 209 -5.08 18.36 1.14
C SER A 209 -4.29 18.35 2.45
N SER A 210 -4.40 17.30 3.25
CA SER A 210 -3.69 17.17 4.51
C SER A 210 -2.52 16.19 4.37
N PRO A 211 -1.27 16.68 4.37
CA PRO A 211 -0.10 15.80 4.29
C PRO A 211 -0.01 14.84 5.49
N GLN A 212 -0.59 15.23 6.63
CA GLN A 212 -0.69 14.40 7.83
C GLN A 212 -1.62 13.20 7.61
N ARG A 213 -2.79 13.40 6.98
CA ARG A 213 -3.75 12.33 6.64
C ARG A 213 -3.16 11.39 5.60
N PHE A 214 -2.48 11.92 4.59
CA PHE A 214 -1.77 11.12 3.60
C PHE A 214 -0.69 10.23 4.24
N ASN A 215 0.16 10.80 5.09
CA ASN A 215 1.20 10.05 5.80
C ASN A 215 0.60 8.94 6.67
N VAL A 216 -0.49 9.22 7.40
CA VAL A 216 -1.20 8.20 8.19
C VAL A 216 -1.75 7.11 7.28
N ALA A 217 -2.42 7.44 6.18
CA ALA A 217 -3.03 6.44 5.30
C ALA A 217 -1.98 5.48 4.69
N ILE A 218 -0.80 5.98 4.32
CA ILE A 218 0.25 5.16 3.68
C ILE A 218 1.06 4.35 4.69
N THR A 219 1.36 4.90 5.87
CA THR A 219 2.24 4.24 6.86
C THR A 219 1.53 3.19 7.73
N ARG A 220 0.22 2.99 7.55
CA ARG A 220 -0.58 2.01 8.30
C ARG A 220 -0.70 0.66 7.61
N ALA A 221 -0.28 0.58 6.35
CA ALA A 221 -0.41 -0.61 5.52
C ALA A 221 0.91 -1.40 5.43
N ARG A 222 0.83 -2.73 5.30
CA ARG A 222 1.94 -3.54 4.77
C ARG A 222 1.90 -3.62 3.24
N ALA A 223 0.69 -3.60 2.67
CA ALA A 223 0.42 -3.45 1.25
C ALA A 223 -0.68 -2.39 1.03
N LEU A 224 -0.48 -1.51 0.05
CA LEU A 224 -1.35 -0.38 -0.23
C LEU A 224 -1.95 -0.50 -1.63
N LEU A 225 -3.27 -0.42 -1.72
CA LEU A 225 -3.99 -0.25 -2.98
C LEU A 225 -4.66 1.13 -2.97
N VAL A 226 -4.60 1.86 -4.07
CA VAL A 226 -5.27 3.14 -4.22
C VAL A 226 -6.17 3.09 -5.45
N VAL A 227 -7.42 3.51 -5.30
CA VAL A 227 -8.41 3.64 -6.36
C VAL A 227 -8.83 5.11 -6.40
N GLY A 228 -8.67 5.75 -7.55
CA GLY A 228 -8.96 7.18 -7.67
C GLY A 228 -8.71 7.77 -9.03
N ASP A 229 -9.21 8.98 -9.28
CA ASP A 229 -8.92 9.73 -10.51
C ASP A 229 -7.53 10.37 -10.42
N PRO A 230 -6.56 9.93 -11.23
CA PRO A 230 -5.21 10.49 -11.18
C PRO A 230 -5.19 11.97 -11.60
N ASN A 231 -6.13 12.43 -12.44
CA ASN A 231 -6.21 13.83 -12.85
C ASN A 231 -6.67 14.74 -11.70
N ALA A 232 -7.51 14.23 -10.79
CA ALA A 232 -7.91 14.98 -9.60
C ALA A 232 -6.82 15.01 -8.54
N LEU A 233 -5.96 14.00 -8.52
CA LEU A 233 -4.93 13.79 -7.52
C LEU A 233 -3.60 14.48 -7.85
N ILE A 234 -3.36 14.79 -9.13
CA ILE A 234 -2.10 15.39 -9.58
C ILE A 234 -1.86 16.80 -9.03
N ASP A 235 -2.92 17.52 -8.66
CA ASP A 235 -2.83 18.87 -8.12
C ASP A 235 -2.20 18.91 -6.72
N ASP A 236 -2.36 17.85 -5.93
CA ASP A 236 -1.71 17.75 -4.62
C ASP A 236 -0.26 17.22 -4.75
N PRO A 237 0.75 17.89 -4.16
CA PRO A 237 2.14 17.47 -4.25
C PRO A 237 2.44 16.07 -3.72
N SER A 238 1.77 15.64 -2.64
CA SER A 238 2.02 14.34 -2.01
C SER A 238 1.44 13.21 -2.87
N TRP A 239 0.22 13.41 -3.37
CA TRP A 239 -0.44 12.47 -4.28
C TRP A 239 0.26 12.40 -5.65
N ARG A 240 0.73 13.52 -6.19
CA ARG A 240 1.56 13.57 -7.40
C ARG A 240 2.81 12.69 -7.26
N GLU A 241 3.51 12.79 -6.13
CA GLU A 241 4.71 11.97 -5.90
C GLU A 241 4.37 10.48 -5.73
N LEU A 242 3.24 10.14 -5.10
CA LEU A 242 2.75 8.76 -5.03
C LEU A 242 2.44 8.18 -6.42
N LEU A 243 1.78 8.96 -7.27
CA LEU A 243 1.47 8.60 -8.65
C LEU A 243 2.74 8.34 -9.45
N ARG A 244 3.70 9.27 -9.40
CA ARG A 244 5.02 9.12 -10.02
C ARG A 244 5.71 7.85 -9.52
N TYR A 245 5.76 7.65 -8.20
CA TYR A 245 6.36 6.48 -7.57
C TYR A 245 5.69 5.17 -8.02
N ALA A 246 4.38 5.14 -8.21
CA ALA A 246 3.67 3.97 -8.72
C ALA A 246 4.01 3.67 -10.19
N VAL A 247 4.13 4.69 -11.05
CA VAL A 247 4.53 4.51 -12.45
C VAL A 247 5.98 4.04 -12.56
N GLU A 248 6.89 4.64 -11.79
CA GLU A 248 8.30 4.25 -11.68
C GLU A 248 8.53 2.85 -11.12
N ASN A 249 7.51 2.19 -10.58
CA ASN A 249 7.60 0.82 -10.08
C ASN A 249 6.67 -0.14 -10.83
N ASP A 250 6.17 0.25 -12.01
CA ASP A 250 5.26 -0.56 -12.84
C ASP A 250 3.99 -1.01 -12.10
N SER A 251 3.55 -0.17 -11.17
CA SER A 251 2.50 -0.46 -10.19
C SER A 251 1.28 0.45 -10.36
N TYR A 252 1.18 1.14 -11.50
CA TYR A 252 0.03 1.92 -11.92
C TYR A 252 -0.78 1.16 -13.00
N ARG A 253 -2.11 1.18 -12.91
CA ARG A 253 -3.07 0.55 -13.84
C ARG A 253 -4.33 1.42 -13.96
N GLY A 254 -5.24 1.08 -14.89
CA GLY A 254 -6.51 1.80 -15.08
C GLY A 254 -6.46 2.81 -16.22
N CYS A 255 -7.02 3.99 -16.04
CA CYS A 255 -7.02 5.06 -17.04
C CYS A 255 -5.59 5.57 -17.35
N PRO A 256 -5.37 6.24 -18.50
CA PRO A 256 -4.09 6.83 -18.83
C PRO A 256 -3.59 7.79 -17.74
N HIS A 257 -2.29 7.73 -17.47
CA HIS A 257 -1.68 8.58 -16.44
C HIS A 257 -1.62 10.04 -16.93
N PRO A 258 -1.98 11.05 -16.11
CA PRO A 258 -2.04 12.46 -16.54
C PRO A 258 -0.68 13.01 -17.01
N LEU A 259 0.43 12.67 -16.32
CA LEU A 259 1.81 12.98 -16.76
C LEU A 259 2.24 12.23 -18.05
N MET A 260 1.34 11.59 -18.79
CA MET A 260 1.61 11.10 -20.14
C MET A 260 1.05 12.01 -21.23
N MET A 261 0.32 13.06 -20.83
CA MET A 261 -0.35 14.03 -21.69
C MET A 261 0.46 15.33 -21.81
N GLU A 262 1.30 15.67 -20.82
CA GLU A 262 2.23 16.79 -20.87
C GLU A 262 3.64 16.29 -21.28
N GLY A 263 4.48 17.18 -21.81
CA GLY A 263 5.60 16.84 -22.72
C GLY A 263 7.02 17.12 -22.20
N THR A 264 7.35 16.73 -20.98
CA THR A 264 8.68 16.88 -20.36
C THR A 264 9.58 15.66 -20.56
N GLU A 265 10.90 15.80 -20.37
CA GLU A 265 11.90 14.74 -20.62
C GLU A 265 11.76 13.54 -19.66
N ASP A 266 11.45 13.79 -18.38
CA ASP A 266 11.12 12.75 -17.41
C ASP A 266 9.83 11.99 -17.82
N GLU A 267 8.90 12.65 -18.52
CA GLU A 267 7.66 12.04 -19.01
C GLU A 267 7.88 11.13 -20.22
N ALA A 268 8.83 11.44 -21.11
CA ALA A 268 9.21 10.53 -22.21
C ALA A 268 9.71 9.17 -21.67
N ARG A 269 10.46 9.21 -20.56
CA ARG A 269 10.92 8.02 -19.83
C ARG A 269 9.75 7.25 -19.21
N LEU A 270 8.81 7.94 -18.54
CA LEU A 270 7.61 7.33 -17.94
C LEU A 270 6.67 6.73 -19.01
N ARG A 271 6.48 7.42 -20.15
CA ARG A 271 5.65 6.96 -21.29
C ARG A 271 6.20 5.69 -21.93
N THR A 272 7.52 5.64 -22.15
CA THR A 272 8.19 4.45 -22.72
C THR A 272 7.99 3.24 -21.81
N ARG A 273 8.16 3.45 -20.49
CA ARG A 273 7.99 2.39 -19.49
C ARG A 273 6.54 1.91 -19.37
N TRP A 274 5.57 2.82 -19.34
CA TRP A 274 4.15 2.44 -19.28
C TRP A 274 3.68 1.65 -20.49
N ARG A 275 4.10 2.02 -21.71
CA ARG A 275 3.79 1.25 -22.93
C ARG A 275 4.39 -0.16 -22.90
N SER A 276 5.56 -0.32 -22.27
CA SER A 276 6.19 -1.63 -22.08
C SER A 276 5.58 -2.47 -20.96
N SER A 277 4.75 -1.86 -20.11
CA SER A 277 4.10 -2.51 -18.98
C SER A 277 2.96 -3.40 -19.51
N PRO A 278 2.95 -4.73 -19.24
CA PRO A 278 1.94 -5.62 -19.80
C PRO A 278 0.53 -5.15 -19.43
N THR A 279 -0.27 -4.84 -20.45
CA THR A 279 -1.67 -4.36 -20.37
C THR A 279 -2.66 -5.47 -20.03
N THR A 280 -2.24 -6.74 -20.11
CA THR A 280 -3.10 -7.88 -19.82
C THR A 280 -2.82 -8.44 -18.43
N TRP A 281 -3.75 -8.20 -17.51
CA TRP A 281 -3.82 -8.95 -16.25
C TRP A 281 -4.06 -10.46 -16.48
N ARG A 282 -4.53 -10.85 -17.67
CA ARG A 282 -4.87 -12.24 -18.01
C ARG A 282 -3.70 -13.14 -18.41
N THR A 283 -2.58 -12.63 -18.93
CA THR A 283 -1.64 -13.51 -19.69
C THR A 283 -0.30 -13.81 -19.04
N ARG A 284 0.06 -13.23 -17.89
CA ARG A 284 1.35 -13.53 -17.23
C ARG A 284 1.26 -14.39 -15.97
N CYS A 285 0.08 -14.57 -15.38
CA CYS A 285 -0.12 -15.53 -14.29
C CYS A 285 -0.24 -16.99 -14.81
N TRP A 286 -0.58 -17.20 -16.09
CA TRP A 286 -0.78 -18.55 -16.64
C TRP A 286 0.48 -19.21 -17.21
N ALA A 287 1.48 -18.44 -17.66
CA ALA A 287 2.70 -18.99 -18.27
C ALA A 287 3.77 -19.41 -17.24
N ALA A 288 3.66 -18.96 -15.99
CA ALA A 288 4.56 -19.38 -14.90
C ALA A 288 4.07 -20.67 -14.20
N ALA A 289 2.81 -21.07 -14.40
CA ALA A 289 2.21 -22.26 -13.80
C ALA A 289 2.32 -23.53 -14.69
N THR A 290 2.83 -23.42 -15.92
CA THR A 290 3.00 -24.55 -16.85
C THR A 290 4.46 -24.96 -17.09
N ARG A 291 5.42 -24.45 -16.29
CA ARG A 291 6.73 -25.11 -16.20
C ARG A 291 6.66 -26.20 -15.15
N SER A 292 6.41 -27.40 -15.64
CA SER A 292 6.47 -28.67 -14.92
C SER A 292 7.67 -28.71 -13.95
N PRO A 293 7.51 -29.23 -12.71
CA PRO A 293 8.65 -29.53 -11.88
C PRO A 293 9.55 -30.52 -12.61
N CYS A 294 10.82 -30.19 -12.69
CA CYS A 294 11.86 -31.08 -13.19
C CYS A 294 11.77 -32.45 -12.51
N SER A 295 12.02 -33.46 -13.34
CA SER A 295 12.21 -34.87 -13.09
C SER A 295 12.92 -35.20 -11.76
N PRO A 296 12.63 -36.38 -11.16
CA PRO A 296 13.28 -36.80 -9.92
C PRO A 296 14.80 -36.95 -10.10
N PRO A 297 15.60 -36.81 -9.02
CA PRO A 297 17.05 -36.83 -9.10
C PRO A 297 17.55 -38.16 -9.68
N SER A 298 18.39 -38.04 -10.70
CA SER A 298 19.05 -39.16 -11.35
C SER A 298 19.96 -39.90 -10.37
N ARG A 299 19.76 -41.23 -10.27
CA ARG A 299 20.70 -42.16 -9.63
C ARG A 299 22.10 -41.93 -10.18
N ALA A 300 23.03 -41.56 -9.30
CA ALA A 300 24.45 -41.57 -9.58
C ALA A 300 24.89 -43.01 -9.93
N ARG A 301 25.14 -43.27 -11.23
CA ARG A 301 25.86 -44.46 -11.69
C ARG A 301 27.33 -44.29 -11.32
N ARG A 302 27.78 -44.99 -10.27
CA ARG A 302 29.19 -45.38 -10.15
C ARG A 302 29.49 -46.41 -11.26
N ARG A 303 30.35 -46.04 -12.19
CA ARG A 303 31.05 -46.96 -13.10
C ARG A 303 32.34 -47.40 -12.40
N THR A 304 32.44 -48.68 -12.06
CA THR A 304 33.73 -49.35 -11.85
C THR A 304 33.62 -50.76 -12.40
N THR A 305 34.27 -50.93 -13.55
CA THR A 305 35.05 -52.10 -14.02
C THR A 305 34.51 -53.51 -13.82
N ALA A 306 34.29 -54.18 -14.96
CA ALA A 306 34.15 -55.62 -15.08
C ALA A 306 35.41 -56.36 -14.61
N ARG A 307 35.22 -57.50 -13.92
CA ARG A 307 36.17 -58.61 -13.93
C ARG A 307 35.43 -59.94 -13.70
N THR A 308 35.98 -60.93 -14.39
CA THR A 308 35.48 -62.23 -14.84
C THR A 308 35.37 -63.33 -13.76
N MET A 309 34.56 -64.37 -14.07
CA MET A 309 34.57 -65.77 -13.52
C MET A 309 34.09 -65.94 -12.06
N SER A 310 33.38 -66.99 -11.61
CA SER A 310 33.14 -68.37 -12.06
C SER A 310 31.99 -69.02 -11.24
N ARG A 311 31.41 -70.10 -11.79
CA ARG A 311 30.59 -71.18 -11.19
C ARG A 311 30.81 -71.48 -9.69
N THR A 312 29.73 -71.82 -8.97
CA THR A 312 29.48 -73.07 -8.17
C THR A 312 28.17 -72.94 -7.35
N THR A 313 27.10 -73.70 -7.68
CA THR A 313 26.54 -74.88 -6.96
C THR A 313 25.78 -74.61 -5.64
N SER A 314 24.47 -74.90 -5.71
CA SER A 314 23.69 -75.74 -4.77
C SER A 314 23.13 -75.18 -3.43
N PRO A 315 22.02 -75.79 -2.92
CA PRO A 315 20.99 -75.13 -2.11
C PRO A 315 20.88 -75.64 -0.66
N GLY A 316 20.08 -74.96 0.16
CA GLY A 316 19.60 -75.46 1.45
C GLY A 316 18.85 -74.32 2.18
N ALA A 317 17.52 -74.37 2.33
CA ALA A 317 16.71 -75.25 3.17
C ALA A 317 16.20 -74.50 4.42
N SER A 318 14.89 -74.68 4.67
CA SER A 318 14.22 -74.60 6.00
C SER A 318 14.12 -73.18 6.61
N CYS A 319 13.15 -72.82 7.44
CA CYS A 319 11.85 -73.36 7.83
C CYS A 319 11.26 -72.32 8.80
N CYS A 320 9.93 -72.36 8.94
CA CYS A 320 9.19 -72.05 10.17
C CYS A 320 9.05 -70.58 10.63
N ASP A 321 7.86 -70.03 10.31
CA ASP A 321 6.88 -69.54 11.32
C ASP A 321 6.82 -70.45 12.57
N PRO A 322 6.36 -70.02 13.77
CA PRO A 322 5.27 -69.04 13.96
C PRO A 322 5.38 -68.10 15.18
N ARG A 323 4.65 -66.97 15.13
CA ARG A 323 3.57 -66.57 16.06
C ARG A 323 3.15 -65.13 15.83
#